data_AF-A0A0A7GE45-F1
#
_entry.id   AF-A0A0A7GE45-F1
#
_cell.length_a   1.000
_cell.length_b   1.000
_cell.length_c   1.000
_cell.angle_alpha   90.00
_cell.angle_beta   90.00
_cell.angle_gamma   90.00
#
_symmetry.space_group_name_H-M   'P 1'
#
loop_
_entity.id
_entity.type
_entity.pdbx_description
1 polymer ?
#
loop_
_entity_poly.entity_id
_entity_poly.type
_entity_poly.pdbx_seq_one_letter_code
_entity_poly.pdbx_strand_id
1 'polypeptide(L)'
;MNVEERLREIKEHFGELIDDDTARLLAEYSLGKFVPDTRKGRVKGPVKDKRIYRDRGYCRLVVETEDGDVNVYFWDEAYEVALNDIFPGMDVEVEASRGESGYHVRSAELVRVEVDESRIKTVSEIENGTVNVRGRIAGIEGIRKTRDGKKLASFVITDGKEFTPLILWDDKVEFAEILSPGDEVIIFNAYVNEFRGKKNIHAGRNSYIDVRRFS
;
A
#
# COMPACT_ATOMS: atom_id res chain seq x y z
N MET A 1 6.34 -34.66 6.75
CA MET A 1 5.59 -34.74 8.01
C MET A 1 4.12 -35.00 7.69
N ASN A 2 3.52 -36.04 8.27
CA ASN A 2 2.10 -36.36 8.11
C ASN A 2 1.26 -35.79 9.27
N VAL A 3 -0.08 -35.91 9.18
CA VAL A 3 -1.01 -35.34 10.19
C VAL A 3 -0.78 -35.95 11.56
N GLU A 4 -0.49 -37.25 11.66
CA GLU A 4 -0.28 -37.92 12.94
C GLU A 4 1.05 -37.56 13.61
N GLU A 5 2.09 -37.30 12.82
CA GLU A 5 3.36 -36.75 13.32
C GLU A 5 3.15 -35.34 13.87
N ARG A 6 2.45 -34.47 13.12
CA ARG A 6 2.20 -33.10 13.56
C ARG A 6 1.23 -33.00 14.73
N LEU A 7 0.23 -33.89 14.78
CA LEU A 7 -0.70 -34.02 15.90
C LEU A 7 0.03 -34.39 17.20
N ARG A 8 1.01 -35.31 17.12
CA ARG A 8 1.84 -35.66 18.28
C ARG A 8 2.65 -34.46 18.78
N GLU A 9 3.31 -33.72 17.90
CA GLU A 9 4.06 -32.51 18.29
C GLU A 9 3.15 -31.46 18.97
N ILE A 10 1.94 -31.24 18.44
CA ILE A 10 0.99 -30.30 19.01
C ILE A 10 0.48 -30.79 20.39
N LYS A 11 0.15 -32.08 20.53
CA LYS A 11 -0.25 -32.65 21.81
C LYS A 11 0.89 -32.62 22.85
N GLU A 12 2.14 -32.84 22.44
CA GLU A 12 3.30 -32.69 23.32
C GLU A 12 3.50 -31.24 23.79
N HIS A 13 3.21 -30.27 22.93
CA HIS A 13 3.38 -28.85 23.25
C HIS A 13 2.25 -28.28 24.12
N PHE A 14 1.00 -28.70 23.88
CA PHE A 14 -0.19 -28.13 24.53
C PHE A 14 -0.78 -29.05 25.62
N GLY A 15 -0.43 -30.33 25.66
CA GLY A 15 -0.95 -31.28 26.65
C GLY A 15 -2.48 -31.32 26.69
N GLU A 16 -3.04 -31.20 27.89
CA GLU A 16 -4.49 -31.17 28.12
C GLU A 16 -5.12 -29.77 27.95
N LEU A 17 -4.36 -28.75 27.52
CA LEU A 17 -4.89 -27.39 27.33
C LEU A 17 -5.86 -27.28 26.14
N ILE A 18 -5.83 -28.26 25.25
CA ILE A 18 -6.70 -28.35 24.08
C ILE A 18 -7.22 -29.79 23.97
N ASP A 19 -8.44 -29.95 23.46
CA ASP A 19 -9.01 -31.25 23.17
C ASP A 19 -8.42 -31.87 21.90
N ASP A 20 -8.67 -33.17 21.73
CA ASP A 20 -8.14 -33.97 20.61
C ASP A 20 -8.60 -33.50 19.24
N ASP A 21 -9.83 -32.96 19.14
CA ASP A 21 -10.37 -32.43 17.89
C ASP A 21 -9.67 -31.11 17.53
N THR A 22 -9.45 -30.23 18.52
CA THR A 22 -8.68 -28.98 18.36
C THR A 22 -7.23 -29.26 17.98
N ALA A 23 -6.57 -30.21 18.62
CA ALA A 23 -5.18 -30.58 18.29
C ALA A 23 -5.07 -31.14 16.85
N ARG A 24 -6.06 -31.93 16.43
CA ARG A 24 -6.14 -32.47 15.07
C ARG A 24 -6.39 -31.37 14.03
N LEU A 25 -7.26 -30.42 14.35
CA LEU A 25 -7.54 -29.25 13.51
C LEU A 25 -6.27 -28.43 13.27
N LEU A 26 -5.50 -28.16 14.33
CA LEU A 26 -4.22 -27.43 14.24
C LEU A 26 -3.16 -28.21 13.44
N ALA A 27 -3.14 -29.54 13.55
CA ALA A 27 -2.24 -30.39 12.79
C ALA A 27 -2.57 -30.37 11.29
N GLU A 28 -3.85 -30.48 10.96
CA GLU A 28 -4.32 -30.39 9.57
C GLU A 28 -4.14 -28.99 9.00
N TYR A 29 -4.36 -27.93 9.79
CA TYR A 29 -4.08 -26.54 9.42
C TYR A 29 -2.59 -26.29 9.17
N SER A 30 -1.72 -26.75 10.08
CA SER A 30 -0.26 -26.63 9.95
C SER A 30 0.32 -27.35 8.73
N LEU A 31 -0.41 -28.31 8.17
CA LEU A 31 -0.03 -29.07 6.99
C LEU A 31 -0.81 -28.63 5.73
N GLY A 32 -1.62 -27.57 5.83
CA GLY A 32 -2.44 -27.07 4.72
C GLY A 32 -3.55 -28.03 4.27
N LYS A 33 -3.90 -29.03 5.08
CA LYS A 33 -4.91 -30.06 4.77
C LYS A 33 -6.32 -29.70 5.21
N PHE A 34 -6.43 -28.77 6.16
CA PHE A 34 -7.70 -28.19 6.57
C PHE A 34 -7.61 -26.68 6.43
N VAL A 35 -8.53 -26.12 5.64
CA VAL A 35 -8.81 -24.69 5.60
C VAL A 35 -10.16 -24.53 6.30
N PRO A 36 -10.26 -23.77 7.40
CA PRO A 36 -11.55 -23.53 8.05
C PRO A 36 -12.57 -23.04 7.02
N ASP A 37 -13.84 -23.37 7.22
CA ASP A 37 -14.94 -22.78 6.45
C ASP A 37 -15.05 -21.30 6.80
N THR A 38 -14.17 -20.51 6.18
CA THR A 38 -14.17 -19.06 6.30
C THR A 38 -15.28 -18.55 5.41
N ARG A 39 -16.24 -17.81 5.99
CA ARG A 39 -17.23 -17.11 5.17
C ARG A 39 -16.49 -16.25 4.15
N LYS A 40 -16.69 -16.54 2.87
CA LYS A 40 -16.15 -15.69 1.80
C LYS A 40 -16.86 -14.34 1.85
N GLY A 41 -16.11 -13.28 1.60
CA GLY A 41 -16.64 -11.93 1.49
C GLY A 41 -15.89 -11.15 0.42
N ARG A 42 -16.53 -10.07 -0.04
CA ARG A 42 -15.95 -9.12 -0.99
C ARG A 42 -15.80 -7.79 -0.29
N VAL A 43 -14.61 -7.21 -0.34
CA VAL A 43 -14.33 -5.86 0.18
C VAL A 43 -14.03 -4.98 -1.01
N LYS A 44 -14.69 -3.82 -1.10
CA LYS A 44 -14.43 -2.83 -2.16
C LYS A 44 -14.39 -1.43 -1.59
N GLY A 45 -13.43 -0.64 -2.05
CA GLY A 45 -13.35 0.79 -1.80
C GLY A 45 -11.92 1.32 -1.70
N PRO A 46 -11.74 2.59 -1.34
CA PRO A 46 -10.43 3.22 -1.32
C PRO A 46 -9.59 2.75 -0.13
N VAL A 47 -8.29 2.59 -0.36
CA VAL A 47 -7.32 2.26 0.68
C VAL A 47 -7.01 3.50 1.48
N LYS A 48 -7.35 3.49 2.77
CA LYS A 48 -7.14 4.59 3.70
C LYS A 48 -5.78 4.54 4.40
N ASP A 49 -5.34 3.34 4.78
CA ASP A 49 -4.06 3.10 5.46
C ASP A 49 -3.42 1.81 4.94
N LYS A 50 -2.09 1.77 4.93
CA LYS A 50 -1.28 0.61 4.55
C LYS A 50 -0.18 0.40 5.58
N ARG A 51 -0.12 -0.79 6.17
CA ARG A 51 0.93 -1.19 7.12
C ARG A 51 1.58 -2.49 6.71
N ILE A 52 2.90 -2.47 6.60
CA ILE A 52 3.71 -3.60 6.15
C ILE A 52 4.37 -4.25 7.37
N TYR A 53 4.17 -5.55 7.55
CA TYR A 53 4.76 -6.36 8.62
C TYR A 53 5.69 -7.40 7.98
N ARG A 54 6.89 -6.97 7.60
CA ARG A 54 7.86 -7.80 6.86
C ARG A 54 8.28 -9.04 7.64
N ASP A 55 8.47 -8.90 8.95
CA ASP A 55 8.81 -9.98 9.88
C ASP A 55 7.73 -11.06 9.98
N ARG A 56 6.47 -10.68 9.71
CA ARG A 56 5.31 -11.57 9.77
C ARG A 56 4.78 -11.99 8.40
N GLY A 57 5.37 -11.48 7.31
CA GLY A 57 5.00 -11.82 5.94
C GLY A 57 3.60 -11.36 5.53
N TYR A 58 3.10 -10.23 6.05
CA TYR A 58 1.81 -9.68 5.61
C TYR A 58 1.76 -8.16 5.53
N CYS A 59 0.80 -7.68 4.75
CA CYS A 59 0.43 -6.28 4.64
C CYS A 59 -1.02 -6.11 5.10
N ARG A 60 -1.29 -5.15 5.98
CA ARG A 60 -2.64 -4.79 6.41
C ARG A 60 -3.05 -3.51 5.71
N LEU A 61 -4.14 -3.58 4.96
CA LEU A 61 -4.83 -2.40 4.43
C LEU A 61 -6.05 -2.09 5.28
N VAL A 62 -6.33 -0.80 5.46
CA VAL A 62 -7.64 -0.32 5.91
C VAL A 62 -8.38 0.15 4.67
N VAL A 63 -9.49 -0.50 4.35
CA VAL A 63 -10.32 -0.17 3.18
C VAL A 63 -11.61 0.45 3.68
N GLU A 64 -11.94 1.64 3.17
CA GLU A 64 -13.21 2.31 3.45
C GLU A 64 -14.32 1.64 2.62
N THR A 65 -15.36 1.14 3.28
CA THR A 65 -16.54 0.58 2.61
C THR A 65 -17.79 1.36 2.99
N GLU A 66 -18.92 1.05 2.35
CA GLU A 66 -20.22 1.64 2.71
C GLU A 66 -20.62 1.35 4.17
N ASP A 67 -20.18 0.23 4.73
CA ASP A 67 -20.45 -0.19 6.11
C ASP A 67 -19.38 0.29 7.11
N GLY A 68 -18.41 1.08 6.64
CA GLY A 68 -17.31 1.62 7.43
C GLY A 68 -15.94 0.98 7.12
N ASP A 69 -14.94 1.42 7.85
CA ASP A 69 -13.56 0.99 7.64
C ASP A 69 -13.36 -0.49 8.03
N VAL A 70 -12.80 -1.29 7.13
CA VAL A 70 -12.48 -2.71 7.38
C VAL A 70 -10.99 -2.99 7.20
N ASN A 71 -10.46 -3.94 7.98
CA ASN A 71 -9.10 -4.43 7.82
C ASN A 71 -9.06 -5.58 6.80
N VAL A 72 -8.12 -5.50 5.85
CA VAL A 72 -7.80 -6.56 4.90
C VAL A 72 -6.32 -6.94 5.05
N TYR A 73 -6.04 -8.21 5.29
CA TYR A 73 -4.71 -8.77 5.47
C TYR A 73 -4.30 -9.54 4.22
N PHE A 74 -3.24 -9.07 3.58
CA PHE A 74 -2.65 -9.61 2.38
C PHE A 74 -1.45 -10.45 2.76
N TRP A 75 -1.52 -11.74 2.45
CA TRP A 75 -0.53 -12.78 2.71
C TRP A 75 -0.01 -13.35 1.40
N ASP A 76 1.08 -14.11 1.45
CA ASP A 76 1.60 -14.92 0.34
C ASP A 76 1.73 -14.11 -0.97
N GLU A 77 1.07 -14.49 -2.06
CA GLU A 77 1.13 -13.77 -3.34
C GLU A 77 0.47 -12.39 -3.25
N ALA A 78 -0.66 -12.30 -2.54
CA ALA A 78 -1.38 -11.05 -2.35
C ALA A 78 -0.54 -10.03 -1.55
N TYR A 79 0.37 -10.49 -0.68
CA TYR A 79 1.31 -9.61 0.02
C TYR A 79 2.18 -8.82 -0.96
N GLU A 80 2.68 -9.45 -2.02
CA GLU A 80 3.51 -8.79 -3.04
C GLU A 80 2.69 -7.76 -3.83
N VAL A 81 1.44 -8.08 -4.18
CA VAL A 81 0.53 -7.12 -4.82
C VAL A 81 0.30 -5.92 -3.90
N ALA A 82 -0.03 -6.16 -2.63
CA ALA A 82 -0.25 -5.08 -1.67
C ALA A 82 1.01 -4.25 -1.45
N LEU A 83 2.19 -4.86 -1.46
CA LEU A 83 3.46 -4.18 -1.26
C LEU A 83 3.78 -3.24 -2.41
N ASN A 84 3.64 -3.71 -3.65
CA ASN A 84 4.19 -3.04 -4.83
C ASN A 84 3.15 -2.25 -5.62
N ASP A 85 1.91 -2.71 -5.66
CA ASP A 85 0.90 -2.22 -6.61
C ASP A 85 -0.25 -1.45 -5.92
N ILE A 86 -0.37 -1.57 -4.59
CA ILE A 86 -1.44 -0.91 -3.84
C ILE A 86 -0.88 0.22 -2.96
N PHE A 87 -1.39 1.42 -3.19
CA PHE A 87 -1.10 2.61 -2.41
C PHE A 87 -2.37 3.20 -1.79
N PRO A 88 -2.29 3.80 -0.60
CA PRO A 88 -3.40 4.58 -0.06
C PRO A 88 -3.92 5.63 -1.04
N GLY A 89 -5.23 5.70 -1.17
CA GLY A 89 -5.96 6.50 -2.16
C GLY A 89 -6.45 5.71 -3.38
N MET A 90 -5.85 4.55 -3.68
CA MET A 90 -6.34 3.66 -4.74
C MET A 90 -7.58 2.89 -4.30
N ASP A 91 -8.44 2.56 -5.25
CA ASP A 91 -9.56 1.65 -5.01
C ASP A 91 -9.09 0.21 -5.14
N VAL A 92 -9.50 -0.63 -4.20
CA VAL A 92 -9.26 -2.06 -4.24
C VAL A 92 -10.58 -2.80 -4.20
N GLU A 93 -10.59 -3.95 -4.86
CA GLU A 93 -11.62 -4.95 -4.71
C GLU A 93 -10.96 -6.29 -4.40
N VAL A 94 -11.35 -6.89 -3.28
CA VAL A 94 -10.71 -8.08 -2.75
C VAL A 94 -11.76 -9.13 -2.43
N GLU A 95 -11.62 -10.31 -3.03
CA GLU A 95 -12.32 -11.52 -2.61
C GLU A 95 -11.50 -12.22 -1.52
N ALA A 96 -12.07 -12.36 -0.34
CA ALA A 96 -11.31 -12.75 0.85
C ALA A 96 -12.10 -13.67 1.77
N SER A 97 -11.35 -14.41 2.57
CA SER A 97 -11.88 -15.16 3.71
C SER A 97 -12.13 -14.20 4.89
N ARG A 98 -13.32 -14.26 5.49
CA ARG A 98 -13.64 -13.47 6.69
C ARG A 98 -13.21 -14.21 7.96
N GLY A 99 -12.33 -13.59 8.73
CA GLY A 99 -11.92 -14.01 10.07
C GLY A 99 -12.44 -13.05 11.14
N GLU A 100 -12.04 -13.28 12.39
CA GLU A 100 -12.44 -12.46 13.55
C GLU A 100 -11.89 -11.02 13.46
N SER A 101 -10.66 -10.87 12.98
CA SER A 101 -9.95 -9.58 12.91
C SER A 101 -10.14 -8.81 11.60
N GLY A 102 -10.84 -9.38 10.62
CA GLY A 102 -11.03 -8.77 9.29
C GLY A 102 -11.03 -9.79 8.15
N TYR A 103 -10.64 -9.34 6.97
CA TYR A 103 -10.61 -10.12 5.73
C TYR A 103 -9.19 -10.57 5.40
N HIS A 104 -9.03 -11.81 4.96
CA HIS A 104 -7.72 -12.39 4.68
C HIS A 104 -7.68 -12.89 3.22
N VAL A 105 -6.70 -12.39 2.46
CA VAL A 105 -6.45 -12.77 1.06
C VAL A 105 -5.02 -13.27 0.91
N ARG A 106 -4.85 -14.35 0.14
CA ARG A 106 -3.56 -15.02 -0.09
C ARG A 106 -3.14 -15.01 -1.55
N SER A 107 -4.09 -15.19 -2.47
CA SER A 107 -3.79 -15.24 -3.90
C SER A 107 -3.91 -13.86 -4.54
N ALA A 108 -2.99 -13.54 -5.45
CA ALA A 108 -3.01 -12.31 -6.23
C ALA A 108 -4.25 -12.22 -7.14
N GLU A 109 -4.78 -13.34 -7.63
CA GLU A 109 -5.94 -13.37 -8.56
C GLU A 109 -7.24 -12.85 -7.93
N LEU A 110 -7.30 -12.81 -6.61
CA LEU A 110 -8.44 -12.33 -5.83
C LEU A 110 -8.38 -10.84 -5.53
N VAL A 111 -7.36 -10.15 -6.05
CA VAL A 111 -7.10 -8.73 -5.82
C VAL A 111 -7.23 -7.99 -7.14
N ARG A 112 -8.15 -7.03 -7.18
CA ARG A 112 -8.26 -6.06 -8.26
C ARG A 112 -7.93 -4.69 -7.71
N VAL A 113 -7.09 -3.94 -8.42
CA VAL A 113 -6.67 -2.59 -8.05
C VAL A 113 -7.09 -1.66 -9.17
N GLU A 114 -7.82 -0.61 -8.81
CA GLU A 114 -8.27 0.42 -9.74
C GLU A 114 -7.74 1.77 -9.27
N VAL A 115 -7.23 2.54 -10.23
CA VAL A 115 -6.89 3.95 -10.00
C VAL A 115 -8.08 4.77 -10.46
N ASP A 116 -8.79 5.41 -9.53
CA ASP A 116 -9.82 6.39 -9.87
C ASP A 116 -9.16 7.66 -10.42
N GLU A 117 -8.98 7.67 -11.74
CA GLU A 117 -8.42 8.78 -12.52
C GLU A 117 -9.14 10.11 -12.25
N SER A 118 -10.42 10.08 -11.88
CA SER A 118 -11.19 11.30 -11.60
C SER A 118 -10.72 12.03 -10.33
N ARG A 119 -10.02 11.33 -9.43
CA ARG A 119 -9.45 11.88 -8.19
C ARG A 119 -8.02 12.37 -8.37
N ILE A 120 -7.44 12.22 -9.55
CA ILE A 120 -6.07 12.63 -9.86
C ILE A 120 -6.11 13.92 -10.66
N LYS A 121 -5.62 15.00 -10.07
CA LYS A 121 -5.50 16.30 -10.73
C LYS A 121 -4.25 16.33 -11.60
N THR A 122 -4.31 17.04 -12.73
CA THR A 122 -3.09 17.45 -13.44
C THR A 122 -2.38 18.57 -12.68
N VAL A 123 -1.11 18.83 -13.00
CA VAL A 123 -0.30 19.88 -12.34
C VAL A 123 -1.00 21.25 -12.39
N SER A 124 -1.65 21.62 -13.49
CA SER A 124 -2.34 22.91 -13.63
C SER A 124 -3.67 22.99 -12.86
N GLU A 125 -4.26 21.85 -12.50
CA GLU A 125 -5.55 21.78 -11.80
C GLU A 125 -5.41 21.75 -10.26
N ILE A 126 -4.20 21.58 -9.74
CA ILE A 126 -3.99 21.47 -8.30
C ILE A 126 -4.31 22.78 -7.58
N GLU A 127 -4.77 22.64 -6.34
CA GLU A 127 -5.08 23.74 -5.43
C GLU A 127 -4.35 23.50 -4.11
N ASN A 128 -4.31 24.50 -3.24
CA ASN A 128 -3.71 24.39 -1.91
C ASN A 128 -4.43 23.29 -1.08
N GLY A 129 -3.66 22.49 -0.34
CA GLY A 129 -4.17 21.37 0.44
C GLY A 129 -3.71 20.00 -0.05
N THR A 130 -4.35 18.94 0.45
CA THR A 130 -4.02 17.56 0.07
C THR A 130 -4.64 17.21 -1.28
N VAL A 131 -3.85 16.69 -2.21
CA VAL A 131 -4.28 16.30 -3.55
C VAL A 131 -3.61 15.00 -3.98
N ASN A 132 -4.23 14.29 -4.92
CA ASN A 132 -3.52 13.33 -5.77
C ASN A 132 -3.18 14.05 -7.08
N VAL A 133 -1.93 13.98 -7.53
CA VAL A 133 -1.46 14.74 -8.69
C VAL A 133 -0.66 13.87 -9.64
N ARG A 134 -0.93 14.00 -10.93
CA ARG A 134 -0.12 13.41 -12.01
C ARG A 134 0.67 14.49 -12.72
N GLY A 135 1.90 14.15 -13.08
CA GLY A 135 2.68 14.91 -14.05
C GLY A 135 3.96 14.19 -14.45
N ARG A 136 4.72 14.83 -15.34
CA ARG A 136 5.98 14.33 -15.87
C ARG A 136 7.16 15.07 -15.26
N ILE A 137 8.22 14.36 -14.89
CA ILE A 137 9.47 14.96 -14.44
C ILE A 137 10.08 15.76 -15.59
N ALA A 138 10.17 17.08 -15.42
CA ALA A 138 10.77 18.01 -16.38
C ALA A 138 12.23 18.33 -16.03
N GLY A 139 12.59 18.25 -14.75
CA GLY A 139 13.94 18.56 -14.30
C GLY A 139 14.24 18.01 -12.91
N ILE A 140 15.53 17.81 -12.64
CA ILE A 140 16.05 17.34 -11.35
C ILE A 140 16.87 18.48 -10.76
N GLU A 141 16.48 18.97 -9.59
CA GLU A 141 17.25 19.99 -8.86
C GLU A 141 18.20 19.39 -7.80
N GLY A 142 18.07 18.09 -7.54
CA GLY A 142 18.97 17.31 -6.69
C GLY A 142 18.57 17.29 -5.21
N ILE A 143 19.43 16.66 -4.41
CA ILE A 143 19.26 16.51 -2.96
C ILE A 143 19.83 17.74 -2.25
N ARG A 144 19.05 18.32 -1.33
CA ARG A 144 19.46 19.42 -0.45
C ARG A 144 19.25 19.03 1.01
N LYS A 145 19.91 19.77 1.91
CA LYS A 145 19.64 19.71 3.35
C LYS A 145 19.01 21.02 3.80
N THR A 146 17.98 20.94 4.63
CA THR A 146 17.45 22.11 5.33
C THR A 146 18.44 22.59 6.38
N ARG A 147 18.20 23.78 6.93
CA ARG A 147 18.99 24.34 8.04
C ARG A 147 19.03 23.40 9.25
N ASP A 148 17.94 22.67 9.49
CA ASP A 148 17.81 21.71 10.59
C ASP A 148 18.37 20.32 10.24
N GLY A 149 19.07 20.17 9.12
CA GLY A 149 19.75 18.95 8.70
C GLY A 149 18.86 17.91 8.00
N LYS A 150 17.56 18.16 7.84
CA LYS A 150 16.65 17.24 7.12
C LYS A 150 16.99 17.22 5.63
N LYS A 151 17.05 16.03 5.03
CA LYS A 151 17.25 15.88 3.60
C LYS A 151 15.93 16.10 2.85
N LEU A 152 16.02 16.68 1.67
CA LEU A 152 14.94 16.75 0.69
C LEU A 152 15.52 16.52 -0.71
N ALA A 153 14.72 15.97 -1.62
CA ALA A 153 15.02 15.97 -3.05
C ALA A 153 14.04 16.91 -3.76
N SER A 154 14.54 17.67 -4.72
CA SER A 154 13.72 18.62 -5.49
C SER A 154 13.74 18.28 -6.97
N PHE A 155 12.56 18.35 -7.57
CA PHE A 155 12.30 18.14 -8.99
C PHE A 155 11.38 19.25 -9.51
N VAL A 156 11.30 19.36 -10.82
CA VAL A 156 10.23 20.10 -11.50
C VAL A 156 9.34 19.09 -12.19
N ILE A 157 8.03 19.17 -11.95
CA ILE A 157 7.01 18.34 -12.60
C ILE A 157 6.09 19.21 -13.46
N THR A 158 5.61 18.68 -14.57
CA THR A 158 4.73 19.39 -15.51
C THR A 158 3.65 18.49 -16.10
N ASP A 159 2.52 19.09 -16.46
CA ASP A 159 1.48 18.51 -17.32
C ASP A 159 1.53 19.06 -18.76
N GLY A 160 2.59 19.80 -19.10
CA GLY A 160 2.75 20.52 -20.38
C GLY A 160 2.17 21.93 -20.38
N LYS A 161 1.39 22.33 -19.37
CA LYS A 161 0.83 23.67 -19.21
C LYS A 161 1.52 24.46 -18.10
N GLU A 162 1.75 23.82 -16.97
CA GLU A 162 2.42 24.42 -15.81
C GLU A 162 3.66 23.63 -15.38
N PHE A 163 4.64 24.32 -14.81
CA PHE A 163 5.84 23.72 -14.21
C PHE A 163 5.86 24.05 -12.73
N THR A 164 5.81 23.01 -11.91
CA THR A 164 5.66 23.14 -10.46
C THR A 164 6.78 22.40 -9.74
N PRO A 165 7.40 22.99 -8.71
CA PRO A 165 8.35 22.29 -7.86
C PRO A 165 7.69 21.11 -7.14
N LEU A 166 8.35 19.95 -7.20
CA LEU A 166 8.04 18.77 -6.40
C LEU A 166 9.17 18.57 -5.37
N ILE A 167 8.81 18.56 -4.09
CA ILE A 167 9.73 18.40 -2.98
C ILE A 167 9.43 17.08 -2.26
N LEU A 168 10.39 16.16 -2.30
CA LEU A 168 10.32 14.86 -1.65
C LEU A 168 11.02 14.92 -0.30
N TRP A 169 10.36 14.41 0.73
CA TRP A 169 10.85 14.34 2.10
C TRP A 169 10.98 12.89 2.58
N ASP A 170 11.57 12.71 3.76
CA ASP A 170 11.65 11.43 4.45
C ASP A 170 12.29 10.33 3.57
N ASP A 171 11.65 9.17 3.46
CA ASP A 171 12.04 8.04 2.60
C ASP A 171 11.90 8.36 1.11
N LYS A 172 11.07 9.35 0.74
CA LYS A 172 10.85 9.72 -0.66
C LYS A 172 12.07 10.40 -1.30
N VAL A 173 13.05 10.80 -0.51
CA VAL A 173 14.32 11.34 -1.04
C VAL A 173 15.04 10.30 -1.90
N GLU A 174 14.84 9.00 -1.66
CA GLU A 174 15.47 7.90 -2.42
C GLU A 174 15.07 7.90 -3.91
N PHE A 175 13.91 8.48 -4.27
CA PHE A 175 13.51 8.66 -5.67
C PHE A 175 14.44 9.58 -6.48
N ALA A 176 15.31 10.37 -5.81
CA ALA A 176 16.38 11.14 -6.46
C ALA A 176 17.36 10.28 -7.28
N GLU A 177 17.50 9.00 -6.92
CA GLU A 177 18.41 8.06 -7.61
C GLU A 177 17.71 7.26 -8.72
N ILE A 178 16.36 7.34 -8.78
CA ILE A 178 15.53 6.48 -9.62
C ILE A 178 14.82 7.28 -10.72
N LEU A 179 14.36 8.49 -10.41
CA LEU A 179 13.59 9.31 -11.34
C LEU A 179 14.48 10.03 -12.35
N SER A 180 14.04 10.04 -13.59
CA SER A 180 14.68 10.75 -14.71
C SER A 180 13.71 11.71 -15.39
N PRO A 181 14.21 12.77 -16.06
CA PRO A 181 13.35 13.60 -16.92
C PRO A 181 12.63 12.73 -17.95
N GLY A 182 11.32 12.96 -18.10
CA GLY A 182 10.45 12.15 -18.95
C GLY A 182 9.61 11.12 -18.19
N ASP A 183 10.02 10.67 -16.99
CA ASP A 183 9.24 9.76 -16.16
C ASP A 183 7.91 10.42 -15.78
N GLU A 184 6.81 9.67 -15.89
CA GLU A 184 5.52 10.09 -15.36
C GLU A 184 5.41 9.61 -13.91
N VAL A 185 4.91 10.49 -13.04
CA VAL A 185 4.65 10.16 -11.64
C VAL A 185 3.23 10.50 -11.27
N ILE A 186 2.64 9.64 -10.44
CA ILE A 186 1.40 9.92 -9.72
C ILE A 186 1.75 9.96 -8.25
N ILE A 187 1.49 11.10 -7.62
CA ILE A 187 1.76 11.30 -6.21
C ILE A 187 0.42 11.32 -5.48
N PHE A 188 0.17 10.28 -4.69
CA PHE A 188 -1.00 10.17 -3.84
C PHE A 188 -0.75 10.87 -2.50
N ASN A 189 -1.78 11.55 -1.98
CA ASN A 189 -1.73 12.33 -0.75
C ASN A 189 -0.55 13.32 -0.72
N ALA A 190 -0.30 13.99 -1.84
CA ALA A 190 0.63 15.11 -1.90
C ALA A 190 0.03 16.32 -1.15
N TYR A 191 0.87 17.13 -0.53
CA TYR A 191 0.45 18.40 0.06
C TYR A 191 0.92 19.56 -0.81
N VAL A 192 -0.01 20.33 -1.33
CA VAL A 192 0.28 21.54 -2.10
C VAL A 192 0.21 22.73 -1.16
N ASN A 193 1.24 23.58 -1.18
CA ASN A 193 1.16 24.92 -0.62
C ASN A 193 1.39 25.96 -1.72
N GLU A 194 1.09 27.21 -1.41
CA GLU A 194 1.37 28.32 -2.31
C GLU A 194 2.16 29.39 -1.57
N PHE A 195 3.27 29.83 -2.19
CA PHE A 195 4.09 30.92 -1.68
C PHE A 195 4.34 31.93 -2.80
N ARG A 196 3.91 33.19 -2.56
CA ARG A 196 4.05 34.30 -3.53
C ARG A 196 3.51 33.97 -4.93
N GLY A 197 2.33 33.35 -5.01
CA GLY A 197 1.70 32.99 -6.28
C GLY A 197 2.26 31.71 -6.93
N LYS A 198 3.20 31.02 -6.28
CA LYS A 198 3.82 29.80 -6.80
C LYS A 198 3.43 28.61 -5.94
N LYS A 199 2.80 27.62 -6.56
CA LYS A 199 2.46 26.35 -5.93
C LYS A 199 3.73 25.52 -5.75
N ASN A 200 3.81 24.75 -4.67
CA ASN A 200 4.82 23.71 -4.47
C ASN A 200 4.12 22.44 -4.02
N ILE A 201 4.49 21.32 -4.65
CA ILE A 201 3.98 20.00 -4.31
C ILE A 201 4.96 19.36 -3.34
N HIS A 202 4.48 18.90 -2.18
CA HIS A 202 5.27 18.20 -1.20
C HIS A 202 4.81 16.75 -1.08
N ALA A 203 5.74 15.81 -1.22
CA ALA A 203 5.53 14.40 -0.92
C ALA A 203 6.27 14.06 0.37
N GLY A 204 5.53 13.77 1.44
CA GLY A 204 6.09 13.46 2.76
C GLY A 204 5.80 12.04 3.21
N ARG A 205 5.94 11.79 4.52
CA ARG A 205 5.67 10.51 5.18
C ARG A 205 4.41 9.77 4.72
N ASN A 206 3.30 10.49 4.52
CA ASN A 206 2.01 9.89 4.18
C ASN A 206 1.69 9.90 2.67
N SER A 207 2.63 10.42 1.86
CA SER A 207 2.48 10.45 0.41
C SER A 207 3.03 9.16 -0.20
N TYR A 208 2.51 8.79 -1.36
CA TYR A 208 2.96 7.62 -2.11
C TYR A 208 3.23 8.03 -3.56
N ILE A 209 4.26 7.46 -4.17
CA ILE A 209 4.68 7.82 -5.52
C ILE A 209 4.65 6.55 -6.37
N ASP A 210 3.75 6.55 -7.35
CA ASP A 210 3.72 5.58 -8.44
C ASP A 210 4.53 6.16 -9.61
N VAL A 211 5.49 5.39 -10.12
CA VAL A 211 6.40 5.81 -11.19
C VAL A 211 6.08 5.00 -12.44
N ARG A 212 5.65 5.69 -13.50
CA ARG A 212 5.28 5.10 -14.78
C ARG A 212 6.31 5.47 -15.84
N ARG A 213 7.04 4.45 -16.28
CA ARG A 213 8.00 4.57 -17.39
C ARG A 213 7.34 4.07 -18.67
N PHE A 214 7.38 4.88 -19.72
CA PHE A 214 7.01 4.43 -21.05
C PHE A 214 8.23 3.73 -21.65
N SER A 215 8.11 2.43 -21.93
CA SER A 215 9.11 1.61 -22.64
C SER A 215 9.14 1.90 -24.13
#